data_AF-A0A1Y1MXC7-F1
#
_entry.id   AF-A0A1Y1MXC7-F1
#
_cell.length_a   1.000
_cell.length_b   1.000
_cell.length_c   1.000
_cell.angle_alpha   90.00
_cell.angle_beta   90.00
_cell.angle_gamma   90.00
#
_symmetry.space_group_name_H-M   'P 1'
#
loop_
_entity.id
_entity.type
_entity.pdbx_description
1 polymer ?
#
loop_
_entity_poly.entity_id
_entity_poly.type
_entity_poly.pdbx_seq_one_letter_code
_entity_poly.pdbx_strand_id
1 'polypeptide(L)'
;AVLGWKPFLNVDVSHKAFPKMMHVLDMVQEVCGSYYQLTQPLVHQNHDAVNRFMKMLKVVYMIPNQPNSRRIMRVNELDSPAKDARFRNEQNVEMTVADYFAKVKQVPLRYPHLPCLWVGSRQRQPRILLPMEFCTIEPNQVTNRQMTPNQTSNMIRSAATSTQIRKQKIMDSVARANYNSDPCAREFSISVNTDFTKVPARILQPPSIRYHSNSVNVQKGVWRADQFCTSNQLQNWTIVCLDDRTKPPALQEFAQMMIDQGRRPLGMTIAPPKILTVRTQRYREKDTIEAKFKELKDQQLILVVIPDQKEIYNYVKQAAEISVGVMTQCVKGKNVFRPKPSTVGNILLKVNAKLNGLNHTLYETPR
;
A
#
# COMPACT_ATOMS: atom_id res chain seq x y z
N ALA A 1 38.29 15.97 14.29
CA ALA A 1 37.12 16.44 15.05
C ALA A 1 36.24 15.24 15.40
N VAL A 2 35.90 15.06 16.68
CA VAL A 2 35.07 13.93 17.16
C VAL A 2 33.63 14.12 16.70
N LEU A 3 33.01 13.15 16.03
CA LEU A 3 31.60 13.27 15.64
C LEU A 3 30.73 13.47 16.89
N GLY A 4 29.86 14.49 16.90
CA GLY A 4 29.00 14.82 18.06
C GLY A 4 29.50 15.96 18.96
N TRP A 5 30.67 16.55 18.68
CA TRP A 5 31.19 17.69 19.46
C TRP A 5 30.43 19.01 19.25
N LYS A 6 29.59 19.08 18.21
CA LYS A 6 28.70 20.20 17.88
C LYS A 6 27.28 19.68 17.72
N PRO A 7 26.26 20.53 17.97
CA PRO A 7 24.90 20.21 17.58
C PRO A 7 24.80 20.09 16.05
N PHE A 8 24.01 19.14 15.58
CA PHE A 8 23.74 18.93 14.16
C PHE A 8 22.27 19.20 13.86
N LEU A 9 22.01 19.97 12.79
CA LEU A 9 20.70 20.07 12.20
C LEU A 9 20.58 19.02 11.09
N ASN A 10 19.69 18.04 11.28
CA ASN A 10 19.42 17.03 10.26
C ASN A 10 18.22 17.46 9.41
N VAL A 11 18.46 17.65 8.11
CA VAL A 11 17.43 18.03 7.14
C VAL A 11 17.36 16.98 6.06
N ASP A 12 16.14 16.54 5.75
CA ASP A 12 15.87 15.63 4.66
C ASP A 12 14.58 16.02 3.93
N VAL A 13 14.48 15.60 2.68
CA VAL A 13 13.27 15.78 1.88
C VAL A 13 12.32 14.60 2.10
N SER A 14 11.06 14.91 2.37
CA SER A 14 10.00 13.91 2.54
C SER A 14 8.85 14.16 1.58
N HIS A 15 8.10 13.11 1.28
CA HIS A 15 6.96 13.17 0.37
C HIS A 15 5.73 12.61 1.09
N LYS A 16 4.60 13.29 0.91
CA LYS A 16 3.31 12.86 1.46
C LYS A 16 2.20 13.22 0.49
N ALA A 17 1.24 12.31 0.32
CA ALA A 17 0.05 12.58 -0.48
C ALA A 17 -0.93 13.45 0.33
N PHE A 18 -1.46 14.48 -0.32
CA PHE A 18 -2.53 15.33 0.19
C PHE A 18 -3.70 15.28 -0.79
N PRO A 19 -4.96 15.36 -0.33
CA PRO A 19 -6.08 15.58 -1.21
C PRO A 19 -5.88 16.86 -2.01
N LYS A 20 -6.18 16.81 -3.30
CA LYS A 20 -6.14 17.97 -4.18
C LYS A 20 -7.26 18.94 -3.79
N MET A 21 -6.96 20.24 -3.82
CA MET A 21 -8.00 21.26 -3.75
C MET A 21 -8.80 21.24 -5.06
N MET A 22 -10.07 20.88 -4.96
CA MET A 22 -11.00 20.78 -6.09
C MET A 22 -12.45 20.85 -5.60
N HIS A 23 -13.39 21.17 -6.50
CA HIS A 23 -14.80 21.13 -6.14
C HIS A 23 -15.23 19.71 -5.79
N VAL A 24 -16.16 19.58 -4.85
CA VAL A 24 -16.63 18.27 -4.42
C VAL A 24 -17.28 17.52 -5.59
N LEU A 25 -18.00 18.20 -6.48
CA LEU A 25 -18.59 17.57 -7.67
C LEU A 25 -17.53 16.95 -8.58
N ASP A 26 -16.45 17.66 -8.88
CA ASP A 26 -15.34 17.14 -9.70
C ASP A 26 -14.72 15.90 -9.06
N MET A 27 -14.58 15.90 -7.73
CA MET A 27 -14.04 14.75 -7.01
C MET A 27 -15.00 13.55 -7.08
N VAL A 28 -16.31 13.79 -6.94
CA VAL A 28 -17.31 12.71 -7.08
C VAL A 28 -17.25 12.11 -8.48
N GLN A 29 -17.03 12.93 -9.51
CA GLN A 29 -16.80 12.44 -10.88
C GLN A 29 -15.56 11.54 -10.97
N GLU A 30 -14.42 11.97 -10.40
CA GLU A 30 -13.19 11.16 -10.37
C GLU A 30 -13.39 9.82 -9.64
N VAL A 31 -14.06 9.82 -8.49
CA VAL A 31 -14.32 8.60 -7.70
C VAL A 31 -15.27 7.64 -8.41
N CYS A 32 -16.30 8.17 -9.08
CA CYS A 32 -17.24 7.39 -9.87
C CYS A 32 -16.66 6.92 -11.22
N GLY A 33 -15.48 7.40 -11.62
CA GLY A 33 -14.84 7.06 -12.90
C GLY A 33 -15.60 7.58 -14.12
N SER A 34 -16.36 8.68 -14.00
CA SER A 34 -17.15 9.27 -15.09
C SER A 34 -16.73 10.70 -15.35
N TYR A 35 -16.44 11.01 -16.62
CA TYR A 35 -16.20 12.38 -17.10
C TYR A 35 -17.49 13.08 -17.58
N TYR A 36 -18.65 12.42 -17.44
CA TYR A 36 -19.95 12.92 -17.85
C TYR A 36 -20.73 13.51 -16.66
N GLN A 37 -21.96 13.96 -16.91
CA GLN A 37 -22.85 14.54 -15.88
C GLN A 37 -23.14 13.56 -14.74
N LEU A 38 -23.05 14.05 -13.49
CA LEU A 38 -23.39 13.27 -12.30
C LEU A 38 -24.89 12.99 -12.21
N THR A 39 -25.28 11.74 -12.47
CA THR A 39 -26.66 11.26 -12.31
C THR A 39 -26.86 10.61 -10.94
N GLN A 40 -28.11 10.59 -10.46
CA GLN A 40 -28.46 9.95 -9.19
C GLN A 40 -28.10 8.44 -9.17
N PRO A 41 -28.39 7.64 -10.22
CA PRO A 41 -28.01 6.22 -10.25
C PRO A 41 -26.50 5.99 -10.15
N LEU A 42 -25.69 6.80 -10.84
CA LEU A 42 -24.24 6.67 -10.82
C LEU A 42 -23.66 6.89 -9.40
N VAL A 43 -24.09 7.97 -8.75
CA VAL A 43 -23.62 8.29 -7.39
C VAL A 43 -24.17 7.30 -6.37
N HIS A 44 -25.38 6.78 -6.58
CA HIS A 44 -25.95 5.73 -5.73
C HIS A 44 -25.16 4.41 -5.84
N GLN A 45 -24.83 3.97 -7.05
CA GLN A 45 -24.00 2.77 -7.28
C GLN A 45 -22.59 2.89 -6.67
N ASN A 46 -22.06 4.11 -6.61
CA ASN A 46 -20.73 4.41 -6.05
C ASN A 46 -20.79 5.02 -4.64
N HIS A 47 -21.94 4.98 -3.97
CA HIS A 47 -22.19 5.72 -2.73
C HIS A 47 -21.12 5.43 -1.67
N ASP A 48 -20.79 4.16 -1.46
CA ASP A 48 -19.77 3.76 -0.46
C ASP A 48 -18.38 4.25 -0.81
N ALA A 49 -18.00 4.28 -2.09
CA ALA A 49 -16.71 4.78 -2.52
C ALA A 49 -16.63 6.30 -2.28
N VAL A 50 -17.66 7.05 -2.66
CA VAL A 50 -17.76 8.49 -2.45
C VAL A 50 -17.79 8.81 -0.95
N ASN A 51 -18.59 8.10 -0.16
CA ASN A 51 -18.69 8.30 1.28
C ASN A 51 -17.36 8.01 1.98
N ARG A 52 -16.68 6.90 1.64
CA ARG A 52 -15.33 6.60 2.17
C ARG A 52 -14.33 7.68 1.80
N PHE A 53 -14.42 8.25 0.58
CA PHE A 53 -13.53 9.32 0.17
C PHE A 53 -13.86 10.66 0.85
N MET A 54 -15.12 10.99 1.10
CA MET A 54 -15.48 12.28 1.70
C MET A 54 -15.35 12.30 3.21
N LYS A 55 -15.64 11.18 3.87
CA LYS A 55 -15.62 11.04 5.33
C LYS A 55 -14.29 11.52 5.94
N MET A 56 -14.36 12.40 6.93
CA MET A 56 -13.24 13.05 7.62
C MET A 56 -12.48 14.14 6.86
N LEU A 57 -12.78 14.37 5.57
CA LEU A 57 -12.21 15.53 4.87
C LEU A 57 -12.82 16.83 5.41
N LYS A 58 -12.01 17.88 5.47
CA LYS A 58 -12.48 19.25 5.60
C LYS A 58 -12.85 19.78 4.22
N VAL A 59 -13.98 20.45 4.14
CA VAL A 59 -14.44 21.18 2.96
C VAL A 59 -14.62 22.65 3.30
N VAL A 60 -14.26 23.52 2.35
CA VAL A 60 -14.69 24.92 2.32
C VAL A 60 -16.08 24.94 1.72
N TYR A 61 -17.06 25.36 2.52
CA TYR A 61 -18.39 25.67 2.06
C TYR A 61 -18.50 27.17 1.77
N MET A 62 -19.05 27.54 0.63
CA MET A 62 -19.32 28.92 0.27
C MET A 62 -20.46 29.00 -0.76
N ILE A 63 -21.52 29.74 -0.44
CA ILE A 63 -22.59 30.04 -1.39
C ILE A 63 -22.05 31.00 -2.46
N PRO A 64 -22.35 30.78 -3.75
CA PRO A 64 -21.96 31.68 -4.83
C PRO A 64 -22.34 33.13 -4.53
N ASN A 65 -21.42 34.06 -4.79
CA ASN A 65 -21.60 35.50 -4.58
C ASN A 65 -21.92 35.93 -3.13
N GLN A 66 -21.72 35.06 -2.13
CA GLN A 66 -21.93 35.37 -0.72
C GLN A 66 -20.69 35.01 0.11
N PRO A 67 -19.61 35.82 0.09
CA PRO A 67 -18.35 35.49 0.75
C PRO A 67 -18.47 35.32 2.28
N ASN A 68 -19.41 36.03 2.91
CA ASN A 68 -19.68 35.93 4.35
C ASN A 68 -20.21 34.55 4.77
N SER A 69 -20.68 33.73 3.82
CA SER A 69 -21.12 32.35 4.05
C SER A 69 -19.95 31.36 4.20
N ARG A 70 -18.71 31.77 3.94
CA ARG A 70 -17.54 30.88 3.93
C ARG A 70 -17.36 30.18 5.27
N ARG A 71 -17.37 28.84 5.29
CA ARG A 71 -17.10 28.02 6.49
C ARG A 71 -16.22 26.84 6.12
N ILE A 72 -15.33 26.43 7.02
CA ILE A 72 -14.56 25.18 6.88
C ILE A 72 -15.18 24.15 7.80
N MET A 73 -15.67 23.04 7.25
CA MET A 73 -16.36 22.01 8.04
C MET A 73 -15.83 20.63 7.71
N ARG A 74 -15.72 19.77 8.74
CA ARG A 74 -15.38 18.36 8.56
C ARG A 74 -16.62 17.57 8.16
N VAL A 75 -16.49 16.77 7.12
CA VAL A 75 -17.52 15.84 6.65
C VAL A 75 -17.57 14.62 7.55
N ASN A 76 -18.75 14.35 8.08
CA ASN A 76 -19.04 13.12 8.78
C ASN A 76 -19.28 12.02 7.74
N GLU A 77 -20.37 12.13 6.97
CA GLU A 77 -20.86 11.12 6.02
C GLU A 77 -21.69 11.81 4.92
N LEU A 78 -22.04 11.07 3.87
CA LEU A 78 -23.08 11.48 2.93
C LEU A 78 -24.47 11.32 3.56
N ASP A 79 -25.39 12.20 3.19
CA ASP A 79 -26.80 12.17 3.62
C ASP A 79 -27.74 12.05 2.43
N SER A 80 -29.05 12.07 2.68
CA SER A 80 -30.06 12.05 1.62
C SER A 80 -29.83 13.15 0.56
N PRO A 81 -30.30 12.96 -0.68
CA PRO A 81 -30.27 13.99 -1.71
C PRO A 81 -30.86 15.32 -1.23
N ALA A 82 -30.35 16.45 -1.71
CA ALA A 82 -30.82 17.77 -1.25
C ALA A 82 -32.33 18.00 -1.47
N LYS A 83 -32.91 17.38 -2.50
CA LYS A 83 -34.36 17.38 -2.78
C LYS A 83 -35.19 16.58 -1.76
N ASP A 84 -34.57 15.63 -1.06
CA ASP A 84 -35.25 14.70 -0.14
C ASP A 84 -34.89 14.98 1.34
N ALA A 85 -33.72 15.58 1.58
CA ALA A 85 -33.20 15.88 2.91
C ALA A 85 -33.99 17.02 3.57
N ARG A 86 -34.75 16.70 4.62
CA ARG A 86 -35.58 17.66 5.37
C ARG A 86 -34.91 18.15 6.65
N PHE A 87 -35.18 19.40 7.00
CA PHE A 87 -34.82 20.01 8.27
C PHE A 87 -35.80 21.14 8.61
N ARG A 88 -35.77 21.61 9.86
CA ARG A 88 -36.50 22.81 10.26
C ARG A 88 -35.58 24.03 10.21
N ASN A 89 -36.02 25.07 9.52
CA ASN A 89 -35.26 26.32 9.39
C ASN A 89 -35.33 27.18 10.68
N GLU A 90 -34.77 28.39 10.63
CA GLU A 90 -34.73 29.35 11.75
C GLU A 90 -36.14 29.76 12.25
N GLN A 91 -37.17 29.63 11.41
CA GLN A 91 -38.57 29.91 11.71
C GLN A 91 -39.35 28.65 12.11
N ASN A 92 -38.66 27.53 12.38
CA ASN A 92 -39.23 26.23 12.72
C ASN A 92 -40.14 25.62 11.63
N VAL A 93 -40.01 26.09 10.38
CA VAL A 93 -40.73 25.55 9.21
C VAL A 93 -39.93 24.37 8.66
N GLU A 94 -40.59 23.23 8.50
CA GLU A 94 -40.00 22.07 7.83
C GLU A 94 -39.89 22.30 6.32
N MET A 95 -38.69 22.12 5.78
CA MET A 95 -38.44 22.22 4.34
C MET A 95 -37.27 21.33 3.93
N THR A 96 -37.13 21.08 2.63
CA THR A 96 -35.96 20.37 2.10
C THR A 96 -34.75 21.29 2.03
N VAL A 97 -33.55 20.72 1.99
CA VAL A 97 -32.32 21.49 1.74
C VAL A 97 -32.45 22.24 0.40
N ALA A 98 -32.93 21.59 -0.66
CA ALA A 98 -33.14 22.23 -1.96
C ALA A 98 -34.13 23.42 -1.87
N ASP A 99 -35.26 23.26 -1.17
CA ASP A 99 -36.23 24.34 -0.94
C ASP A 99 -35.62 25.52 -0.17
N TYR A 100 -34.82 25.25 0.86
CA TYR A 100 -34.16 26.29 1.65
C TYR A 100 -33.22 27.14 0.79
N PHE A 101 -32.40 26.49 -0.04
CA PHE A 101 -31.48 27.21 -0.90
C PHE A 101 -32.22 28.02 -1.98
N ALA A 102 -33.28 27.46 -2.57
CA ALA A 102 -34.09 28.17 -3.56
C ALA A 102 -34.88 29.35 -2.95
N LYS A 103 -35.61 29.13 -1.85
CA LYS A 103 -36.58 30.10 -1.30
C LYS A 103 -35.96 31.07 -0.28
N VAL A 104 -35.03 30.60 0.56
CA VAL A 104 -34.45 31.40 1.64
C VAL A 104 -33.12 32.01 1.23
N LYS A 105 -32.23 31.22 0.61
CA LYS A 105 -30.91 31.73 0.16
C LYS A 105 -30.95 32.35 -1.24
N GLN A 106 -32.06 32.22 -1.97
CA GLN A 106 -32.25 32.74 -3.33
C GLN A 106 -31.18 32.22 -4.32
N VAL A 107 -30.74 30.97 -4.13
CA VAL A 107 -29.80 30.26 -5.00
C VAL A 107 -30.33 28.84 -5.24
N PRO A 108 -31.09 28.60 -6.32
CA PRO A 108 -31.62 27.27 -6.62
C PRO A 108 -30.48 26.31 -6.98
N LEU A 109 -30.54 25.08 -6.44
CA LEU A 109 -29.52 24.08 -6.68
C LEU A 109 -29.60 23.53 -8.11
N ARG A 110 -28.44 23.34 -8.76
CA ARG A 110 -28.37 22.69 -10.08
C ARG A 110 -28.41 21.17 -9.97
N TYR A 111 -27.94 20.61 -8.86
CA TYR A 111 -27.86 19.17 -8.62
C TYR A 111 -28.63 18.72 -7.37
N PRO A 112 -29.94 19.01 -7.25
CA PRO A 112 -30.70 18.71 -6.04
C PRO A 112 -30.90 17.19 -5.82
N HIS A 113 -30.70 16.37 -6.86
CA HIS A 113 -30.73 14.91 -6.79
C HIS A 113 -29.46 14.27 -6.21
N LEU A 114 -28.40 15.06 -5.97
CA LEU A 114 -27.16 14.55 -5.36
C LEU A 114 -27.23 14.60 -3.83
N PRO A 115 -26.57 13.63 -3.14
CA PRO A 115 -26.45 13.59 -1.68
C PRO A 115 -25.94 14.91 -1.08
N CYS A 116 -26.42 15.26 0.11
CA CYS A 116 -25.79 16.32 0.91
C CYS A 116 -24.54 15.79 1.64
N LEU A 117 -23.64 16.70 2.01
CA LEU A 117 -22.59 16.41 2.99
C LEU A 117 -23.13 16.69 4.40
N TRP A 118 -23.19 15.68 5.25
CA TRP A 118 -23.42 15.90 6.67
C TRP A 118 -22.11 16.31 7.35
N VAL A 119 -22.11 17.48 7.97
CA VAL A 119 -20.91 18.10 8.55
C VAL A 119 -21.10 18.54 9.99
N GLY A 120 -19.99 18.88 10.66
CA GLY A 120 -20.00 19.46 12.01
C GLY A 120 -20.02 18.40 13.12
N SER A 121 -20.41 18.80 14.34
CA SER A 121 -20.48 17.89 15.48
C SER A 121 -21.53 16.80 15.28
N ARG A 122 -21.18 15.54 15.53
CA ARG A 122 -22.10 14.39 15.46
C ARG A 122 -23.21 14.44 16.52
N GLN A 123 -22.99 15.17 17.61
CA GLN A 123 -23.96 15.35 18.69
C GLN A 123 -24.94 16.51 18.43
N ARG A 124 -24.63 17.39 17.46
CA ARG A 124 -25.50 18.53 17.15
C ARG A 124 -26.77 18.04 16.47
N GLN A 125 -27.91 18.44 17.01
CA GLN A 125 -29.21 18.30 16.38
C GLN A 125 -29.83 19.70 16.16
N PRO A 126 -30.42 19.97 14.98
CA PRO A 126 -30.44 19.10 13.79
C PRO A 126 -29.06 19.00 13.12
N ARG A 127 -28.89 17.95 12.29
CA ARG A 127 -27.70 17.76 11.45
C ARG A 127 -27.48 18.97 10.53
N ILE A 128 -26.22 19.36 10.32
CA ILE A 128 -25.86 20.38 9.33
C ILE A 128 -25.62 19.69 7.99
N LEU A 129 -26.42 20.03 6.98
CA LEU A 129 -26.37 19.43 5.65
C LEU A 129 -25.96 20.49 4.63
N LEU A 130 -24.92 20.20 3.84
CA LEU A 130 -24.40 21.10 2.82
C LEU A 130 -24.57 20.50 1.42
N PRO A 131 -25.12 21.24 0.44
CA PRO A 131 -25.09 20.82 -0.96
C PRO A 131 -23.65 20.67 -1.45
N MET A 132 -23.35 19.57 -2.16
CA MET A 132 -22.02 19.31 -2.72
C MET A 132 -21.55 20.42 -3.68
N GLU A 133 -22.48 21.04 -4.40
CA GLU A 133 -22.20 22.09 -5.39
C GLU A 133 -21.57 23.36 -4.80
N PHE A 134 -21.73 23.59 -3.49
CA PHE A 134 -21.16 24.74 -2.79
C PHE A 134 -19.95 24.38 -1.93
N CYS A 135 -19.37 23.20 -2.14
CA CYS A 135 -18.25 22.68 -1.36
C CYS A 135 -17.01 22.47 -2.22
N THR A 136 -15.85 22.86 -1.69
CA THR A 136 -14.51 22.61 -2.24
C THR A 136 -13.67 21.89 -1.20
N ILE A 137 -12.86 20.91 -1.60
CA ILE A 137 -11.96 20.20 -0.69
C ILE A 137 -10.88 21.16 -0.19
N GLU A 138 -10.69 21.24 1.13
CA GLU A 138 -9.65 22.08 1.75
C GLU A 138 -8.25 21.60 1.32
N PRO A 139 -7.34 22.49 0.88
CA PRO A 139 -5.96 22.13 0.56
C PRO A 139 -5.18 21.69 1.80
N ASN A 140 -4.03 21.04 1.57
CA ASN A 140 -2.98 20.77 2.58
C ASN A 140 -3.45 19.99 3.83
N GLN A 141 -4.58 19.30 3.76
CA GLN A 141 -5.06 18.47 4.86
C GLN A 141 -4.44 17.07 4.85
N VAL A 142 -3.85 16.69 5.98
CA VAL A 142 -3.29 15.35 6.14
C VAL A 142 -4.42 14.34 6.24
N THR A 143 -4.35 13.29 5.40
CA THR A 143 -5.20 12.10 5.55
C THR A 143 -4.32 10.90 5.91
N ASN A 144 -4.80 10.05 6.83
CA ASN A 144 -4.12 8.80 7.21
C ASN A 144 -4.66 7.62 6.41
N ARG A 145 -5.08 7.86 5.16
CA ARG A 145 -5.61 6.82 4.29
C ARG A 145 -4.46 6.09 3.60
N GLN A 146 -4.61 4.78 3.47
CA GLN A 146 -3.69 4.01 2.65
C GLN A 146 -3.88 4.40 1.19
N MET A 147 -2.78 4.71 0.51
CA MET A 147 -2.75 4.92 -0.92
C MET A 147 -3.07 3.60 -1.63
N THR A 148 -3.73 3.68 -2.79
CA THR A 148 -3.89 2.51 -3.65
C THR A 148 -2.51 2.03 -4.16
N PRO A 149 -2.38 0.79 -4.64
CA PRO A 149 -1.12 0.30 -5.22
C PRO A 149 -0.58 1.20 -6.35
N ASN A 150 -1.46 1.73 -7.19
CA ASN A 150 -1.08 2.64 -8.28
C ASN A 150 -0.59 4.00 -7.75
N GLN A 151 -1.30 4.58 -6.78
CA GLN A 151 -0.87 5.82 -6.11
C GLN A 151 0.47 5.63 -5.39
N THR A 152 0.65 4.51 -4.69
CA THR A 152 1.90 4.15 -4.01
C THR A 152 3.04 4.01 -5.02
N SER A 153 2.82 3.32 -6.13
CA SER A 153 3.80 3.17 -7.22
C SER A 153 4.20 4.52 -7.81
N ASN A 154 3.23 5.40 -8.09
CA ASN A 154 3.49 6.74 -8.59
C ASN A 154 4.24 7.62 -7.57
N MET A 155 3.88 7.54 -6.28
CA MET A 155 4.60 8.21 -5.19
C MET A 155 6.05 7.74 -5.12
N ILE A 156 6.29 6.42 -5.17
CA ILE A 156 7.64 5.85 -5.18
C ILE A 156 8.41 6.37 -6.39
N ARG A 157 7.83 6.34 -7.59
CA ARG A 157 8.49 6.84 -8.81
C ARG A 157 8.84 8.33 -8.71
N SER A 158 7.95 9.13 -8.13
CA SER A 158 8.17 10.56 -7.95
C SER A 158 9.22 10.87 -6.87
N ALA A 159 9.28 10.06 -5.81
CA ALA A 159 10.21 10.26 -4.70
C ALA A 159 11.60 9.64 -4.97
N ALA A 160 11.67 8.56 -5.75
CA ALA A 160 12.89 7.88 -6.13
C ALA A 160 13.73 8.76 -7.06
N THR A 161 14.68 9.47 -6.47
CA THR A 161 15.63 10.34 -7.16
C THR A 161 17.05 9.87 -6.89
N SER A 162 17.98 10.20 -7.79
CA SER A 162 19.39 9.89 -7.57
C SER A 162 19.93 10.59 -6.33
N THR A 163 20.98 10.04 -5.74
CA THR A 163 21.63 10.63 -4.55
C THR A 163 22.07 12.08 -4.78
N GLN A 164 22.55 12.40 -5.99
CA GLN A 164 22.96 13.75 -6.38
C GLN A 164 21.77 14.72 -6.39
N ILE A 165 20.65 14.32 -7.02
CA ILE A 165 19.42 15.13 -7.07
C ILE A 165 18.87 15.32 -5.65
N ARG A 166 18.83 14.26 -4.83
CA ARG A 166 18.37 14.35 -3.45
C ARG A 166 19.24 15.29 -2.62
N LYS A 167 20.56 15.19 -2.75
CA LYS A 167 21.51 16.11 -2.09
C LYS A 167 21.22 17.56 -2.48
N GLN A 168 21.06 17.84 -3.78
CA GLN A 168 20.76 19.20 -4.26
C GLN A 168 19.43 19.72 -3.68
N LYS A 169 18.37 18.91 -3.70
CA LYS A 169 17.07 19.30 -3.13
C LYS A 169 17.14 19.65 -1.64
N ILE A 170 17.98 18.93 -0.87
CA ILE A 170 18.22 19.25 0.54
C ILE A 170 18.96 20.59 0.65
N MET A 171 20.03 20.79 -0.11
CA MET A 171 20.77 22.06 -0.13
C MET A 171 19.88 23.25 -0.49
N ASP A 172 19.05 23.12 -1.53
CA ASP A 172 18.10 24.14 -1.96
C ASP A 172 17.04 24.42 -0.88
N SER A 173 16.63 23.40 -0.11
CA SER A 173 15.66 23.57 0.98
C SER A 173 16.28 24.29 2.17
N VAL A 174 17.52 23.98 2.52
CA VAL A 174 18.29 24.69 3.56
C VAL A 174 18.52 26.15 3.15
N ALA A 175 18.92 26.39 1.91
CA ALA A 175 19.13 27.73 1.37
C ALA A 175 17.84 28.57 1.39
N ARG A 176 16.71 28.00 0.97
CA ARG A 176 15.40 28.67 1.03
C ARG A 176 14.90 28.91 2.45
N ALA A 177 15.16 27.98 3.38
CA ALA A 177 14.79 28.14 4.77
C ALA A 177 15.56 29.30 5.44
N ASN A 178 16.77 29.59 4.96
CA ASN A 178 17.59 30.73 5.37
C ASN A 178 17.65 30.92 6.91
N TYR A 179 17.95 29.83 7.62
CA TYR A 179 17.91 29.76 9.08
C TYR A 179 18.69 30.89 9.78
N ASN A 180 19.79 31.36 9.19
CA ASN A 180 20.63 32.41 9.78
C ASN A 180 19.99 33.81 9.73
N SER A 181 18.94 34.00 8.93
CA SER A 181 18.16 35.25 8.87
C SER A 181 16.92 35.21 9.78
N ASP A 182 16.56 34.04 10.29
CA ASP A 182 15.40 33.86 11.17
C ASP A 182 15.57 34.68 12.47
N PRO A 183 14.58 35.51 12.87
CA PRO A 183 14.69 36.34 14.07
C PRO A 183 14.90 35.53 15.36
N CYS A 184 14.22 34.39 15.49
CA CYS A 184 14.34 33.52 16.67
C CYS A 184 15.73 32.88 16.71
N ALA A 185 16.23 32.35 15.59
CA ALA A 185 17.60 31.80 15.54
C ALA A 185 18.65 32.84 15.96
N ARG A 186 18.52 34.10 15.51
CA ARG A 186 19.44 35.20 15.89
C ARG A 186 19.33 35.59 17.37
N GLU A 187 18.12 35.64 17.92
CA GLU A 187 17.89 35.93 19.35
C GLU A 187 18.63 34.93 20.25
N PHE A 188 18.61 33.65 19.89
CA PHE A 188 19.31 32.59 20.62
C PHE A 188 20.78 32.41 20.19
N SER A 189 21.32 33.30 19.35
CA SER A 189 22.69 33.21 18.81
C SER A 189 22.99 31.86 18.13
N ILE A 190 21.97 31.26 17.50
CA ILE A 190 22.08 30.02 16.74
C ILE A 190 22.46 30.36 15.30
N SER A 191 23.54 29.75 14.82
CA SER A 191 23.94 29.79 13.42
C SER A 191 24.05 28.38 12.84
N VAL A 192 23.53 28.19 11.63
CA VAL A 192 23.54 26.93 10.88
C VAL A 192 24.54 27.03 9.73
N ASN A 193 25.48 26.08 9.67
CA ASN A 193 26.28 25.86 8.47
C ASN A 193 25.39 25.20 7.40
N THR A 194 25.32 25.79 6.21
CA THR A 194 24.45 25.34 5.12
C THR A 194 25.04 24.18 4.32
N ASP A 195 26.33 23.89 4.46
CA ASP A 195 26.97 22.76 3.81
C ASP A 195 26.80 21.45 4.58
N PHE A 196 26.72 20.35 3.82
CA PHE A 196 26.79 19.01 4.41
C PHE A 196 28.09 18.83 5.19
N THR A 197 27.96 18.34 6.43
CA THR A 197 29.12 17.91 7.21
C THR A 197 29.85 16.77 6.49
N LYS A 198 31.15 16.95 6.27
CA LYS A 198 32.03 15.92 5.75
C LYS A 198 32.45 14.99 6.89
N VAL A 199 32.19 13.70 6.74
CA VAL A 199 32.50 12.68 7.74
C VAL A 199 33.46 11.66 7.12
N PRO A 200 34.58 11.31 7.76
CA PRO A 200 35.42 10.22 7.30
C PRO A 200 34.64 8.90 7.38
N ALA A 201 34.55 8.19 6.25
CA ALA A 201 33.89 6.90 6.15
C ALA A 201 34.91 5.83 5.76
N ARG A 202 34.63 4.58 6.14
CA ARG A 202 35.41 3.40 5.73
C ARG A 202 34.50 2.46 4.96
N ILE A 203 35.01 1.91 3.85
CA ILE A 203 34.34 0.84 3.12
C ILE A 203 34.92 -0.47 3.67
N LEU A 204 34.10 -1.21 4.42
CA LEU A 204 34.51 -2.51 4.92
C LEU A 204 34.60 -3.50 3.76
N GLN A 205 35.63 -4.35 3.77
CA GLN A 205 35.73 -5.44 2.82
C GLN A 205 34.58 -6.42 3.08
N PRO A 206 33.79 -6.77 2.07
CA PRO A 206 32.70 -7.69 2.28
C PRO A 206 33.26 -9.11 2.51
N PRO A 207 32.64 -9.92 3.38
CA PRO A 207 33.11 -11.28 3.62
C PRO A 207 32.86 -12.16 2.40
N SER A 208 33.73 -13.15 2.19
CA SER A 208 33.48 -14.23 1.23
C SER A 208 32.41 -15.18 1.77
N ILE A 209 31.51 -15.61 0.88
CA ILE A 209 30.39 -16.48 1.24
C ILE A 209 30.72 -17.90 0.79
N ARG A 210 30.73 -18.86 1.72
CA ARG A 210 30.99 -20.27 1.47
C ARG A 210 29.68 -20.99 1.13
N TYR A 211 29.70 -21.70 0.02
CA TYR A 211 28.68 -22.65 -0.45
C TYR A 211 29.22 -24.08 -0.34
N HIS A 212 28.57 -25.07 -0.97
CA HIS A 212 28.96 -26.48 -0.86
C HIS A 212 30.44 -26.74 -1.19
N SER A 213 30.85 -26.39 -2.40
CA SER A 213 32.22 -26.63 -2.92
C SER A 213 33.01 -25.35 -3.15
N ASN A 214 32.31 -24.23 -3.35
CA ASN A 214 32.92 -22.96 -3.75
C ASN A 214 32.69 -21.86 -2.72
N SER A 215 33.48 -20.80 -2.85
CA SER A 215 33.19 -19.53 -2.20
C SER A 215 32.89 -18.47 -3.26
N VAL A 216 31.91 -17.62 -2.99
CA VAL A 216 31.52 -16.52 -3.86
C VAL A 216 31.86 -15.19 -3.22
N ASN A 217 32.37 -14.27 -4.03
CA ASN A 217 32.72 -12.93 -3.59
C ASN A 217 31.51 -12.00 -3.72
N VAL A 218 31.25 -11.24 -2.67
CA VAL A 218 30.20 -10.23 -2.66
C VAL A 218 30.72 -8.97 -3.31
N GLN A 219 30.00 -8.46 -4.31
CA GLN A 219 30.34 -7.22 -4.99
C GLN A 219 29.21 -6.21 -4.79
N LYS A 220 29.55 -5.06 -4.19
CA LYS A 220 28.59 -3.99 -3.89
C LYS A 220 27.32 -4.50 -3.16
N GLY A 221 27.51 -5.46 -2.24
CA GLY A 221 26.43 -6.06 -1.46
C GLY A 221 25.60 -7.12 -2.19
N VAL A 222 26.00 -7.57 -3.38
CA VAL A 222 25.26 -8.54 -4.20
C VAL A 222 26.18 -9.71 -4.59
N TRP A 223 25.60 -10.92 -4.65
CA TRP A 223 26.23 -12.12 -5.19
C TRP A 223 25.16 -13.01 -5.84
N ARG A 224 25.60 -14.03 -6.60
CA ARG A 224 24.72 -15.09 -7.11
C ARG A 224 24.86 -16.31 -6.22
N ALA A 225 23.73 -16.93 -5.90
CA ALA A 225 23.74 -18.17 -5.13
C ALA A 225 24.38 -19.31 -5.94
N ASP A 226 25.07 -20.18 -5.22
CA ASP A 226 25.65 -21.43 -5.72
C ASP A 226 25.02 -22.61 -4.96
N GLN A 227 25.54 -23.82 -5.15
CA GLN A 227 25.04 -25.05 -4.53
C GLN A 227 25.00 -24.97 -3.01
N PHE A 228 23.86 -25.30 -2.43
CA PHE A 228 23.63 -25.19 -0.99
C PHE A 228 24.62 -26.02 -0.17
N CYS A 229 25.16 -25.44 0.91
CA CYS A 229 26.06 -26.17 1.83
C CYS A 229 25.46 -27.51 2.29
N THR A 230 24.18 -27.47 2.67
CA THR A 230 23.41 -28.65 3.05
C THR A 230 22.00 -28.50 2.49
N SER A 231 21.60 -29.42 1.62
CA SER A 231 20.25 -29.47 1.08
C SER A 231 19.52 -30.72 1.54
N ASN A 232 18.35 -30.53 2.15
CA ASN A 232 17.44 -31.65 2.40
C ASN A 232 16.59 -31.93 1.17
N GLN A 233 16.41 -33.20 0.84
CA GLN A 233 15.66 -33.59 -0.35
C GLN A 233 14.17 -33.30 -0.19
N LEU A 234 13.55 -32.76 -1.24
CA LEU A 234 12.10 -32.55 -1.29
C LEU A 234 11.45 -33.67 -2.07
N GLN A 235 10.97 -34.70 -1.36
CA GLN A 235 10.43 -35.93 -1.94
C GLN A 235 8.90 -35.95 -1.92
N ASN A 236 8.28 -35.74 -0.76
CA ASN A 236 6.82 -35.77 -0.59
C ASN A 236 6.26 -34.36 -0.44
N TRP A 237 5.80 -33.78 -1.55
CA TRP A 237 5.27 -32.43 -1.58
C TRP A 237 4.14 -32.25 -2.59
N THR A 238 3.31 -31.26 -2.32
CA THR A 238 2.09 -31.00 -3.09
C THR A 238 2.02 -29.54 -3.52
N ILE A 239 1.63 -29.29 -4.77
CA ILE A 239 1.22 -27.97 -5.25
C ILE A 239 -0.29 -27.84 -5.09
N VAL A 240 -0.75 -26.86 -4.31
CA VAL A 240 -2.17 -26.49 -4.18
C VAL A 240 -2.39 -25.17 -4.90
N CYS A 241 -3.20 -25.17 -5.95
CA CYS A 241 -3.52 -23.97 -6.72
C CYS A 241 -4.87 -23.38 -6.32
N LEU A 242 -4.84 -22.19 -5.72
CA LEU A 242 -6.01 -21.37 -5.35
C LEU A 242 -6.27 -20.21 -6.34
N ASP A 243 -5.49 -20.10 -7.41
CA ASP A 243 -5.66 -19.09 -8.45
C ASP A 243 -6.33 -19.69 -9.69
N ASP A 244 -7.61 -19.38 -9.91
CA ASP A 244 -8.41 -19.92 -11.02
C ASP A 244 -7.84 -19.63 -12.42
N ARG A 245 -7.01 -18.58 -12.52
CA ARG A 245 -6.33 -18.18 -13.76
C ARG A 245 -5.14 -19.08 -14.09
N THR A 246 -4.53 -19.70 -13.08
CA THR A 246 -3.37 -20.57 -13.27
C THR A 246 -3.85 -21.98 -13.62
N LYS A 247 -3.53 -22.44 -14.84
CA LYS A 247 -3.98 -23.73 -15.38
C LYS A 247 -2.96 -24.86 -15.13
N PRO A 248 -3.39 -26.14 -15.16
CA PRO A 248 -2.51 -27.28 -14.89
C PRO A 248 -1.21 -27.33 -15.70
N PRO A 249 -1.18 -27.01 -17.02
CA PRO A 249 0.08 -27.02 -17.78
C PRO A 249 1.13 -26.06 -17.21
N ALA A 250 0.72 -24.86 -16.79
CA ALA A 250 1.63 -23.88 -16.17
C ALA A 250 2.14 -24.36 -14.80
N LEU A 251 1.33 -25.11 -14.03
CA LEU A 251 1.77 -25.71 -12.77
C LEU A 251 2.83 -26.80 -13.01
N GLN A 252 2.65 -27.61 -14.06
CA GLN A 252 3.60 -28.65 -14.45
C GLN A 252 4.92 -28.04 -14.92
N GLU A 253 4.88 -27.02 -15.78
CA GLU A 253 6.07 -26.29 -16.23
C GLU A 253 6.82 -25.65 -15.06
N PHE A 254 6.08 -25.03 -14.13
CA PHE A 254 6.67 -24.45 -12.92
C PHE A 254 7.33 -25.51 -12.03
N ALA A 255 6.69 -26.67 -11.85
CA ALA A 255 7.24 -27.79 -11.09
C ALA A 255 8.53 -28.33 -11.75
N GLN A 256 8.53 -28.47 -13.08
CA GLN A 256 9.72 -28.91 -13.80
C GLN A 256 10.88 -27.91 -13.63
N MET A 257 10.59 -26.61 -13.72
CA MET A 257 11.60 -25.57 -13.50
C MET A 257 12.15 -25.59 -12.07
N MET A 258 11.30 -25.85 -11.06
CA MET A 258 11.76 -26.04 -9.68
C MET A 258 12.74 -27.22 -9.58
N ILE A 259 12.44 -28.35 -10.22
CA ILE A 259 13.31 -29.53 -10.24
C ILE A 259 14.65 -29.21 -10.92
N ASP A 260 14.63 -28.55 -12.08
CA ASP A 260 15.84 -28.21 -12.83
C ASP A 260 16.73 -27.20 -12.09
N GLN A 261 16.12 -26.18 -11.50
CA GLN A 261 16.81 -25.17 -10.68
C GLN A 261 17.25 -25.72 -9.31
N GLY A 262 16.55 -26.71 -8.76
CA GLY A 262 17.02 -27.42 -7.57
C GLY A 262 18.31 -28.16 -7.88
N ARG A 263 18.28 -29.03 -8.90
CA ARG A 263 19.36 -29.96 -9.18
C ARG A 263 20.62 -29.28 -9.69
N ARG A 264 20.53 -28.44 -10.74
CA ARG A 264 21.72 -27.94 -11.44
C ARG A 264 22.43 -26.80 -10.68
N PRO A 265 21.78 -25.65 -10.42
CA PRO A 265 22.47 -24.52 -9.79
C PRO A 265 22.53 -24.58 -8.26
N LEU A 266 21.63 -25.32 -7.60
CA LEU A 266 21.48 -25.24 -6.14
C LEU A 266 21.81 -26.54 -5.39
N GLY A 267 22.07 -27.64 -6.10
CA GLY A 267 22.46 -28.92 -5.50
C GLY A 267 21.35 -29.61 -4.71
N MET A 268 20.08 -29.21 -4.90
CA MET A 268 18.92 -29.73 -4.17
C MET A 268 18.12 -30.73 -5.02
N THR A 269 17.99 -31.96 -4.53
CA THR A 269 17.14 -32.98 -5.16
C THR A 269 15.66 -32.75 -4.85
N ILE A 270 14.83 -32.67 -5.88
CA ILE A 270 13.39 -32.43 -5.79
C ILE A 270 12.67 -33.48 -6.65
N ALA A 271 11.74 -34.22 -6.05
CA ALA A 271 10.88 -35.17 -6.74
C ALA A 271 9.70 -34.46 -7.42
N PRO A 272 9.01 -35.09 -8.40
CA PRO A 272 7.78 -34.56 -8.96
C PRO A 272 6.68 -34.36 -7.89
N PRO A 273 5.97 -33.22 -7.86
CA PRO A 273 4.91 -32.98 -6.89
C PRO A 273 3.58 -33.66 -7.28
N LYS A 274 2.72 -33.87 -6.28
CA LYS A 274 1.27 -34.00 -6.53
C LYS A 274 0.69 -32.62 -6.83
N ILE A 275 -0.14 -32.48 -7.87
CA ILE A 275 -0.77 -31.20 -8.23
C ILE A 275 -2.26 -31.26 -7.95
N LEU A 276 -2.75 -30.32 -7.14
CA LEU A 276 -4.16 -30.18 -6.78
C LEU A 276 -4.64 -28.80 -7.19
N THR A 277 -5.56 -28.76 -8.15
CA THR A 277 -6.23 -27.51 -8.54
C THR A 277 -7.54 -27.41 -7.80
N VAL A 278 -7.76 -26.27 -7.17
CA VAL A 278 -8.91 -26.04 -6.31
C VAL A 278 -9.77 -24.95 -6.95
N ARG A 279 -10.86 -25.34 -7.62
CA ARG A 279 -11.68 -24.47 -8.49
C ARG A 279 -13.07 -24.20 -7.91
N THR A 280 -13.16 -23.66 -6.69
CA THR A 280 -14.47 -23.28 -6.15
C THR A 280 -14.42 -21.89 -5.51
N GLN A 281 -15.53 -21.14 -5.63
CA GLN A 281 -15.67 -19.83 -4.98
C GLN A 281 -15.50 -19.90 -3.45
N ARG A 282 -15.65 -21.09 -2.85
CA ARG A 282 -15.56 -21.34 -1.40
C ARG A 282 -14.14 -21.27 -0.84
N TYR A 283 -13.08 -21.34 -1.66
CA TYR A 283 -11.68 -21.23 -1.18
C TYR A 283 -11.19 -19.80 -0.95
N ARG A 284 -12.14 -18.85 -0.86
CA ARG A 284 -11.93 -17.57 -0.17
C ARG A 284 -12.21 -17.66 1.33
N GLU A 285 -12.52 -18.85 1.84
CA GLU A 285 -12.78 -19.09 3.24
C GLU A 285 -11.65 -19.94 3.84
N LYS A 286 -11.28 -19.59 5.07
CA LYS A 286 -10.21 -20.26 5.83
C LYS A 286 -10.50 -21.76 6.00
N ASP A 287 -11.73 -22.12 6.34
CA ASP A 287 -12.12 -23.49 6.70
C ASP A 287 -11.92 -24.49 5.56
N THR A 288 -12.14 -24.06 4.31
CA THR A 288 -11.96 -24.96 3.17
C THR A 288 -10.47 -25.20 2.89
N ILE A 289 -9.62 -24.19 3.10
CA ILE A 289 -8.16 -24.33 3.03
C ILE A 289 -7.66 -25.23 4.16
N GLU A 290 -8.18 -25.05 5.38
CA GLU A 290 -7.85 -25.89 6.53
C GLU A 290 -8.18 -27.36 6.30
N ALA A 291 -9.39 -27.68 5.81
CA ALA A 291 -9.79 -29.04 5.48
C ALA A 291 -8.80 -29.68 4.50
N LYS A 292 -8.41 -28.93 3.46
CA LYS A 292 -7.43 -29.42 2.48
C LYS A 292 -6.05 -29.63 3.08
N PHE A 293 -5.61 -28.77 4.00
CA PHE A 293 -4.32 -28.94 4.68
C PHE A 293 -4.33 -30.10 5.67
N LYS A 294 -5.46 -30.42 6.31
CA LYS A 294 -5.61 -31.62 7.15
C LYS A 294 -5.37 -32.90 6.35
N GLU A 295 -5.85 -32.97 5.10
CA GLU A 295 -5.58 -34.09 4.19
C GLU A 295 -4.12 -34.19 3.73
N LEU A 296 -3.35 -33.11 3.88
CA LEU A 296 -1.97 -32.99 3.41
C LEU A 296 -0.97 -32.91 4.58
N LYS A 297 -1.36 -33.34 5.78
CA LYS A 297 -0.58 -33.19 7.00
C LYS A 297 0.79 -33.89 6.94
N ASP A 298 0.88 -34.99 6.20
CA ASP A 298 2.12 -35.79 6.07
C ASP A 298 3.06 -35.29 4.96
N GLN A 299 2.73 -34.18 4.28
CA GLN A 299 3.57 -33.59 3.25
C GLN A 299 4.76 -32.83 3.89
N GLN A 300 5.96 -32.96 3.33
CA GLN A 300 7.12 -32.16 3.74
C GLN A 300 6.90 -30.67 3.47
N LEU A 301 6.20 -30.35 2.37
CA LEU A 301 5.89 -28.98 1.97
C LEU A 301 4.61 -28.95 1.12
N ILE A 302 3.79 -27.93 1.36
CA ILE A 302 2.69 -27.55 0.48
C ILE A 302 3.05 -26.23 -0.21
N LEU A 303 3.30 -26.28 -1.52
CA LEU A 303 3.49 -25.08 -2.35
C LEU A 303 2.11 -24.53 -2.73
N VAL A 304 1.75 -23.35 -2.24
CA VAL A 304 0.42 -22.77 -2.44
C VAL A 304 0.47 -21.65 -3.48
N VAL A 305 -0.17 -21.86 -4.63
CA VAL A 305 -0.32 -20.81 -5.66
C VAL A 305 -1.53 -19.95 -5.31
N ILE A 306 -1.30 -18.66 -5.09
CA ILE A 306 -2.33 -17.70 -4.67
C ILE A 306 -2.56 -16.61 -5.72
N PRO A 307 -3.80 -16.07 -5.84
CA PRO A 307 -4.08 -14.91 -6.67
C PRO A 307 -3.45 -13.63 -6.06
N ASP A 308 -3.50 -12.52 -6.81
CA ASP A 308 -3.00 -11.22 -6.33
C ASP A 308 -4.03 -10.52 -5.42
N GLN A 309 -4.43 -11.21 -4.35
CA GLN A 309 -5.37 -10.75 -3.32
C GLN A 309 -4.75 -11.00 -1.94
N LYS A 310 -4.77 -9.98 -1.07
CA LYS A 310 -4.01 -10.02 0.20
C LYS A 310 -4.68 -10.94 1.22
N GLU A 311 -6.01 -11.02 1.18
CA GLU A 311 -6.84 -11.76 2.11
C GLU A 311 -6.55 -13.26 2.07
N ILE A 312 -6.37 -13.82 0.87
CA ILE A 312 -6.13 -15.26 0.67
C ILE A 312 -4.79 -15.70 1.28
N TYR A 313 -3.75 -14.86 1.20
CA TYR A 313 -2.48 -15.15 1.86
C TYR A 313 -2.67 -15.31 3.37
N ASN A 314 -3.47 -14.43 3.99
CA ASN A 314 -3.74 -14.50 5.43
C ASN A 314 -4.48 -15.79 5.80
N TYR A 315 -5.50 -16.18 5.03
CA TYR A 315 -6.23 -17.44 5.27
C TYR A 315 -5.32 -18.66 5.16
N VAL A 316 -4.47 -18.72 4.12
CA VAL A 316 -3.48 -19.79 3.95
C VAL A 316 -2.55 -19.86 5.16
N LYS A 317 -2.04 -18.71 5.63
CA LYS A 317 -1.12 -18.67 6.76
C LYS A 317 -1.77 -19.04 8.09
N GLN A 318 -2.96 -18.53 8.38
CA GLN A 318 -3.66 -18.92 9.58
C GLN A 318 -4.02 -20.42 9.56
N ALA A 319 -4.51 -20.95 8.44
CA ALA A 319 -4.81 -22.37 8.30
C ALA A 319 -3.56 -23.25 8.52
N ALA A 320 -2.44 -22.89 7.90
CA ALA A 320 -1.21 -23.67 7.97
C ALA A 320 -0.50 -23.59 9.32
N GLU A 321 -0.36 -22.38 9.88
CA GLU A 321 0.52 -22.12 11.02
C GLU A 321 -0.22 -22.15 12.37
N ILE A 322 -1.52 -21.79 12.39
CA ILE A 322 -2.32 -21.75 13.62
C ILE A 322 -3.17 -23.01 13.75
N SER A 323 -3.87 -23.42 12.68
CA SER A 323 -4.90 -24.45 12.78
C SER A 323 -4.39 -25.87 12.56
N VAL A 324 -3.54 -26.11 11.56
CA VAL A 324 -3.19 -27.48 11.13
C VAL A 324 -1.74 -27.86 11.47
N GLY A 325 -0.80 -26.91 11.40
CA GLY A 325 0.62 -27.16 11.61
C GLY A 325 1.29 -27.82 10.41
N VAL A 326 1.20 -27.20 9.23
CA VAL A 326 1.83 -27.69 7.98
C VAL A 326 2.80 -26.66 7.39
N MET A 327 3.87 -27.16 6.77
CA MET A 327 4.86 -26.31 6.14
C MET A 327 4.37 -25.83 4.77
N THR A 328 4.27 -24.50 4.60
CA THR A 328 3.78 -23.90 3.35
C THR A 328 4.78 -22.98 2.70
N GLN A 329 4.80 -22.95 1.36
CA GLN A 329 5.48 -21.92 0.57
C GLN A 329 4.49 -21.31 -0.43
N CYS A 330 4.11 -20.04 -0.24
CA CYS A 330 3.19 -19.37 -1.14
C CYS A 330 3.92 -18.77 -2.37
N VAL A 331 3.29 -18.82 -3.53
CA VAL A 331 3.75 -18.15 -4.76
C VAL A 331 2.57 -17.47 -5.44
N LYS A 332 2.76 -16.25 -5.97
CA LYS A 332 1.72 -15.57 -6.74
C LYS A 332 1.55 -16.25 -8.09
N GLY A 333 0.31 -16.47 -8.54
CA GLY A 333 0.01 -17.09 -9.84
C GLY A 333 0.75 -16.46 -11.03
N LYS A 334 0.96 -15.13 -11.02
CA LYS A 334 1.76 -14.43 -12.06
C LYS A 334 3.20 -14.92 -12.19
N ASN A 335 3.81 -15.38 -11.10
CA ASN A 335 5.18 -15.93 -11.10
C ASN A 335 5.21 -17.41 -11.50
N VAL A 336 4.06 -18.08 -11.50
CA VAL A 336 3.89 -19.45 -11.99
C VAL A 336 3.60 -19.43 -13.49
N PHE A 337 2.77 -18.50 -13.96
CA PHE A 337 2.41 -18.35 -15.37
C PHE A 337 3.60 -17.90 -16.25
N ARG A 338 4.49 -17.05 -15.71
CA ARG A 338 5.72 -16.62 -16.38
C ARG A 338 6.91 -16.84 -15.46
N PRO A 339 7.33 -18.09 -15.29
CA PRO A 339 8.38 -18.42 -14.36
C PRO A 339 9.74 -17.94 -14.89
N LYS A 340 10.54 -17.40 -13.96
CA LYS A 340 11.91 -16.96 -14.24
C LYS A 340 12.86 -17.79 -13.40
N PRO A 341 13.97 -18.32 -13.95
CA PRO A 341 14.96 -19.08 -13.18
C PRO A 341 15.40 -18.37 -11.89
N SER A 342 15.64 -17.06 -11.94
CA SER A 342 16.01 -16.27 -10.76
C SER A 342 14.92 -16.23 -9.68
N THR A 343 13.64 -16.18 -10.08
CA THR A 343 12.52 -16.20 -9.14
C THR A 343 12.39 -17.58 -8.51
N VAL A 344 12.52 -18.64 -9.30
CA VAL A 344 12.49 -20.02 -8.81
C VAL A 344 13.65 -20.29 -7.86
N GLY A 345 14.88 -19.88 -8.20
CA GLY A 345 16.03 -20.00 -7.31
C GLY A 345 15.82 -19.27 -5.96
N ASN A 346 15.24 -18.07 -5.99
CA ASN A 346 14.88 -17.34 -4.76
C ASN A 346 13.78 -18.02 -3.93
N ILE A 347 12.88 -18.78 -4.57
CA ILE A 347 11.90 -19.61 -3.87
C ILE A 347 12.62 -20.80 -3.23
N LEU A 348 13.52 -21.45 -3.96
CA LEU A 348 14.27 -22.61 -3.48
C LEU A 348 15.19 -22.28 -2.29
N LEU A 349 15.76 -21.07 -2.23
CA LEU A 349 16.46 -20.58 -1.03
C LEU A 349 15.57 -20.63 0.23
N LYS A 350 14.27 -20.32 0.08
CA LYS A 350 13.30 -20.37 1.18
C LYS A 350 12.85 -21.79 1.47
N VAL A 351 12.66 -22.60 0.43
CA VAL A 351 12.27 -24.00 0.56
C VAL A 351 13.34 -24.77 1.32
N ASN A 352 14.62 -24.65 0.94
CA ASN A 352 15.70 -25.33 1.61
C ASN A 352 15.79 -24.94 3.10
N ALA A 353 15.73 -23.64 3.41
CA ALA A 353 15.73 -23.16 4.79
C ALA A 353 14.55 -23.71 5.62
N LYS A 354 13.36 -23.83 5.01
CA LYS A 354 12.18 -24.42 5.67
C LYS A 354 12.34 -25.91 5.94
N LEU A 355 12.99 -26.62 5.02
CA LEU A 355 13.33 -28.02 5.20
C LEU A 355 14.56 -28.22 6.10
N ASN A 356 14.98 -27.21 6.88
CA ASN A 356 16.17 -27.24 7.75
C ASN A 356 17.51 -27.43 7.01
N GLY A 357 17.59 -27.03 5.74
CA GLY A 357 18.84 -26.97 5.00
C GLY A 357 19.62 -25.69 5.25
N LEU A 358 20.91 -25.72 4.93
CA LEU A 358 21.86 -24.62 5.04
C LEU A 358 22.25 -24.13 3.64
N ASN A 359 21.81 -22.92 3.29
CA ASN A 359 22.08 -22.37 1.96
C ASN A 359 23.56 -21.99 1.78
N HIS A 360 24.11 -21.23 2.74
CA HIS A 360 25.49 -20.72 2.70
C HIS A 360 25.95 -20.34 4.11
N THR A 361 27.26 -20.16 4.28
CA THR A 361 27.90 -19.67 5.51
C THR A 361 28.90 -18.56 5.18
N LEU A 362 29.36 -17.83 6.19
CA LEU A 362 30.52 -16.96 6.02
C LEU A 362 31.78 -17.82 5.98
N TYR A 363 32.70 -17.54 5.05
CA TYR A 363 33.95 -18.30 4.93
C TYR A 363 34.83 -18.16 6.19
N GLU A 364 34.87 -16.96 6.76
CA GLU A 364 35.48 -16.64 8.04
C GLU A 364 34.48 -15.82 8.87
N THR A 365 34.52 -15.99 10.20
CA THR A 365 33.78 -15.13 11.12
C THR A 365 34.38 -13.72 11.04
N PRO A 366 33.60 -12.68 10.67
CA PRO A 366 34.13 -11.32 10.59
C PRO A 366 34.69 -10.90 11.95
N ARG A 367 35.97 -10.52 12.00
CA ARG A 367 36.58 -9.89 13.19
C ARG A 367 36.27 -8.40 13.24
#